data_AF-A0A2V7CQX9-F1
#
_entry.id   AF-A0A2V7CQX9-F1
#
_cell.length_a   1.000
_cell.length_b   1.000
_cell.length_c   1.000
_cell.angle_alpha   90.00
_cell.angle_beta   90.00
_cell.angle_gamma   90.00
#
_symmetry.space_group_name_H-M   'P 1'
#
loop_
_entity.id
_entity.type
_entity.pdbx_description
1 polymer ?
#
loop_
_entity_poly.entity_id
_entity_poly.type
_entity_poly.pdbx_seq_one_letter_code
_entity_poly.pdbx_strand_id
1 'polypeptide(L)'
;DERRVYATALALATRLTGGRDFLIDERDRAVRWTDAGELRLDELAEPLGGVWAGRRRREELVRQALTALHLFQRDRHYIVRDRKVHIIDEFTGRLMSDRSWEHGLHQLIEVKEDCPVTARHDALARISYQRFFRRYLRLAGMTGTAREMAAELWSVYRLAVVSIPTNRPLRRRRYPDHVYATADAKWRAVVRRIATVRRRGRPILVGTRSVAASEHLSGLLAAAGLPHRVLNARQDKEEADIVASAGEAGRITVATNMAGRGTDIRLAPGVAERGGLHVLATERHEAGRIDRQLFGRCGRQGDPGSYQAFVSLEDEIVTVNASRVGRWLAALATRTPGRAGDWLAALVVRRAQRSAERLHSRVRRDLVRYDERLETTLAFAGRPE
;
A
#
# COMPACT_ATOMS: atom_id res chain seq x y z
N ASP A 1 -19.78 25.41 -19.63
CA ASP A 1 -19.41 24.17 -20.32
C ASP A 1 -17.93 23.88 -20.04
N GLU A 2 -17.63 23.02 -19.06
CA GLU A 2 -16.27 22.78 -18.56
C GLU A 2 -15.35 22.21 -19.63
N ARG A 3 -15.88 21.37 -20.53
CA ARG A 3 -15.11 20.78 -21.64
C ARG A 3 -14.49 21.86 -22.53
N ARG A 4 -15.23 22.94 -22.82
CA ARG A 4 -14.71 24.07 -23.62
C ARG A 4 -13.54 24.76 -22.94
N VAL A 5 -13.62 24.97 -21.63
CA VAL A 5 -12.53 25.61 -20.87
C VAL A 5 -11.26 24.78 -20.93
N TYR A 6 -11.33 23.47 -20.74
CA TYR A 6 -10.16 22.59 -20.84
C TYR A 6 -9.62 22.48 -22.28
N ALA A 7 -10.51 22.41 -23.28
CA ALA A 7 -10.10 22.39 -24.68
C ALA A 7 -9.36 23.67 -25.06
N THR A 8 -9.85 24.84 -24.62
CA THR A 8 -9.15 26.11 -24.79
C THR A 8 -7.83 26.15 -24.03
N ALA A 9 -7.75 25.59 -22.81
CA ALA A 9 -6.49 25.50 -22.06
C ALA A 9 -5.43 24.69 -22.82
N LEU A 10 -5.81 23.54 -23.38
CA LEU A 10 -4.93 22.69 -24.20
C LEU A 10 -4.53 23.38 -25.50
N ALA A 11 -5.44 24.11 -26.14
CA ALA A 11 -5.16 24.90 -27.34
C ALA A 11 -4.17 26.05 -27.07
N LEU A 12 -4.28 26.72 -25.91
CA LEU A 12 -3.31 27.73 -25.50
C LEU A 12 -1.95 27.08 -25.19
N ALA A 13 -1.95 25.97 -24.45
CA ALA A 13 -0.73 25.24 -24.08
C ALA A 13 0.08 24.77 -25.31
N THR A 14 -0.59 24.29 -26.35
CA THR A 14 0.06 23.86 -27.61
C THR A 14 0.67 25.00 -28.42
N ARG A 15 0.26 26.25 -28.19
CA ARG A 15 0.85 27.45 -28.83
C ARG A 15 2.08 27.97 -28.09
N LEU A 16 2.37 27.46 -26.90
CA LEU A 16 3.54 27.80 -26.10
C LEU A 16 4.71 26.86 -26.42
N THR A 17 5.93 27.39 -26.32
CA THR A 17 7.15 26.69 -26.70
C THR A 17 8.02 26.41 -25.46
N GLY A 18 8.34 25.13 -25.23
CA GLY A 18 9.22 24.72 -24.13
C GLY A 18 10.64 25.29 -24.26
N GLY A 19 11.26 25.63 -23.13
CA GLY A 19 12.58 26.28 -23.07
C GLY A 19 12.54 27.80 -23.27
N ARG A 20 11.51 28.33 -23.94
CA ARG A 20 11.30 29.78 -24.12
C ARG A 20 10.18 30.32 -23.26
N ASP A 21 9.00 29.71 -23.33
CA ASP A 21 7.79 30.20 -22.66
C ASP A 21 7.59 29.51 -21.30
N PHE A 22 7.98 28.24 -21.19
CA PHE A 22 7.93 27.49 -19.93
C PHE A 22 9.11 26.51 -19.81
N LEU A 23 9.44 26.17 -18.57
CA LEU A 23 10.47 25.19 -18.23
C LEU A 23 9.82 23.98 -17.56
N ILE A 24 10.32 22.79 -17.90
CA ILE A 24 9.90 21.54 -17.27
C ILE A 24 10.98 21.13 -16.27
N ASP A 25 10.59 21.04 -15.01
CA ASP A 25 11.40 20.44 -13.96
C ASP A 25 11.05 18.94 -13.89
N GLU A 26 11.87 18.11 -14.53
CA GLU A 26 11.65 16.65 -14.56
C GLU A 26 11.76 16.01 -13.17
N ARG A 27 12.54 16.61 -12.27
CA ARG A 27 12.76 16.10 -10.92
C ARG A 27 11.52 16.30 -10.05
N ASP A 28 10.94 17.49 -10.10
CA ASP A 28 9.76 17.83 -9.32
C ASP A 28 8.44 17.58 -10.09
N ARG A 29 8.52 17.14 -11.35
CA ARG A 29 7.39 16.99 -12.29
C ARG A 29 6.50 18.23 -12.30
N ALA A 30 7.13 19.38 -12.42
CA ALA A 30 6.47 20.67 -12.37
C ALA A 30 6.78 21.49 -13.62
N VAL A 31 5.79 22.23 -14.10
CA VAL A 31 5.96 23.24 -15.14
C VAL A 31 6.12 24.60 -14.49
N ARG A 32 7.19 25.32 -14.82
CA ARG A 32 7.45 26.68 -14.34
C ARG A 32 7.31 27.66 -15.51
N TRP A 33 6.67 28.79 -15.25
CA TRP A 33 6.59 29.88 -16.22
C TRP A 33 7.93 30.61 -16.34
N THR A 34 8.16 31.15 -17.52
CA THR A 34 9.17 32.18 -17.76
C THR A 34 8.46 33.52 -17.94
N ASP A 35 9.17 34.63 -17.74
CA ASP A 35 8.59 35.97 -17.96
C ASP A 35 8.05 36.13 -19.40
N ALA A 36 8.74 35.56 -20.39
CA ALA A 36 8.32 35.55 -21.79
C ALA A 36 7.02 34.75 -22.00
N GLY A 37 6.86 33.63 -21.30
CA GLY A 37 5.65 32.82 -21.38
C GLY A 37 4.45 33.44 -20.69
N GLU A 38 4.65 34.16 -19.59
CA GLU A 38 3.57 34.91 -18.93
C GLU A 38 3.03 36.00 -19.86
N LEU A 39 3.91 36.80 -20.47
CA LEU A 39 3.52 37.83 -21.45
C LEU A 39 2.80 37.22 -22.66
N ARG A 40 3.34 36.13 -23.21
CA ARG A 40 2.71 35.43 -24.34
C ARG A 40 1.35 34.86 -23.99
N LEU A 41 1.20 34.30 -22.78
CA LEU A 41 -0.09 33.80 -22.32
C LEU A 41 -1.11 34.94 -22.19
N ASP A 42 -0.69 36.10 -21.71
CA ASP A 42 -1.54 37.28 -21.57
C ASP A 42 -2.08 37.74 -22.93
N GLU A 43 -1.22 37.87 -23.95
CA GLU A 43 -1.63 38.22 -25.33
C GLU A 43 -2.59 37.17 -25.92
N LEU A 44 -2.32 35.88 -25.70
CA LEU A 44 -3.15 34.80 -26.23
C LEU A 44 -4.51 34.70 -25.55
N ALA A 45 -4.60 35.11 -24.28
CA ALA A 45 -5.79 34.98 -23.46
C ALA A 45 -6.68 36.24 -23.45
N GLU A 46 -6.14 37.40 -23.82
CA GLU A 46 -6.85 38.69 -23.91
C GLU A 46 -8.20 38.60 -24.64
N PRO A 47 -8.33 37.99 -25.83
CA PRO A 47 -9.60 37.97 -26.56
C PRO A 47 -10.65 36.99 -25.99
N LEU A 48 -10.27 36.12 -25.05
CA LEU A 48 -11.11 35.00 -24.61
C LEU A 48 -12.11 35.36 -23.50
N GLY A 49 -11.87 36.44 -22.75
CA GLY A 49 -12.74 36.93 -21.68
C GLY A 49 -13.10 35.91 -20.59
N GLY A 50 -14.09 36.23 -19.75
CA GLY A 50 -14.65 35.31 -18.76
C GLY A 50 -13.62 34.69 -17.81
N VAL A 51 -13.50 33.36 -17.82
CA VAL A 51 -12.55 32.59 -16.98
C VAL A 51 -11.09 32.97 -17.27
N TRP A 52 -10.79 33.47 -18.47
CA TRP A 52 -9.45 33.83 -18.95
C TRP A 52 -9.02 35.25 -18.57
N ALA A 53 -9.97 36.11 -18.18
CA ALA A 53 -9.68 37.48 -17.75
C ALA A 53 -8.86 37.51 -16.44
N GLY A 54 -9.07 36.54 -15.55
CA GLY A 54 -8.32 36.42 -14.30
C GLY A 54 -6.94 35.82 -14.52
N ARG A 55 -5.88 36.64 -14.42
CA ARG A 55 -4.47 36.23 -14.61
C ARG A 55 -4.09 34.93 -13.89
N ARG A 56 -4.32 34.88 -12.58
CA ARG A 56 -4.00 33.69 -11.76
C ARG A 56 -4.74 32.43 -12.23
N ARG A 57 -5.98 32.56 -12.71
CA ARG A 57 -6.81 31.43 -13.14
C ARG A 57 -6.39 30.92 -14.51
N ARG A 58 -6.07 31.81 -15.47
CA ARG A 58 -5.54 31.40 -16.78
C ARG A 58 -4.17 30.73 -16.65
N GLU A 59 -3.29 31.28 -15.82
CA GLU A 59 -1.95 30.71 -15.57
C GLU A 59 -2.06 29.30 -14.98
N GLU A 60 -2.93 29.09 -14.00
CA GLU A 60 -3.16 27.75 -13.42
C GLU A 60 -3.68 26.77 -14.46
N LEU A 61 -4.73 27.14 -15.21
CA LEU A 61 -5.36 26.25 -16.19
C LEU A 61 -4.38 25.85 -17.30
N VAL A 62 -3.61 26.79 -17.83
CA VAL A 62 -2.62 26.51 -18.87
C VAL A 62 -1.42 25.75 -18.31
N ARG A 63 -0.99 26.02 -17.07
CA ARG A 63 0.07 25.22 -16.41
C ARG A 63 -0.35 23.76 -16.20
N GLN A 64 -1.61 23.51 -15.80
CA GLN A 64 -2.14 22.14 -15.72
C GLN A 64 -2.25 21.50 -17.10
N ALA A 65 -2.62 22.27 -18.14
CA ALA A 65 -2.65 21.78 -19.52
C ALA A 65 -1.25 21.39 -20.04
N LEU A 66 -0.24 22.22 -19.77
CA LEU A 66 1.17 21.92 -20.08
C LEU A 66 1.64 20.67 -19.32
N THR A 67 1.25 20.54 -18.04
CA THR A 67 1.49 19.32 -17.25
C THR A 67 0.86 18.09 -17.92
N ALA A 68 -0.42 18.16 -18.30
CA ALA A 68 -1.12 17.06 -18.97
C ALA A 68 -0.48 16.67 -20.32
N LEU A 69 0.02 17.65 -21.08
CA LEU A 69 0.63 17.42 -22.39
C LEU A 69 2.04 16.84 -22.28
N HIS A 70 2.88 17.40 -21.42
CA HIS A 70 4.32 17.10 -21.40
C HIS A 70 4.74 16.08 -20.35
N LEU A 71 4.04 16.01 -19.20
CA LEU A 71 4.43 15.14 -18.08
C LEU A 71 3.59 13.86 -18.00
N PHE A 72 2.37 13.85 -18.56
CA PHE A 72 1.49 12.69 -18.51
C PHE A 72 1.37 12.04 -19.89
N GLN A 73 1.91 10.84 -19.98
CA GLN A 73 1.93 10.01 -21.19
C GLN A 73 1.00 8.80 -21.07
N ARG A 74 0.24 8.56 -22.13
CA ARG A 74 -0.55 7.33 -22.33
C ARG A 74 0.37 6.10 -22.32
N ASP A 75 -0.17 4.99 -21.82
CA ASP A 75 0.49 3.68 -21.64
C ASP A 75 1.67 3.66 -20.65
N ARG A 76 1.97 4.81 -20.02
CA ARG A 76 2.95 4.93 -18.94
C ARG A 76 2.31 5.38 -17.63
N HIS A 77 1.54 6.46 -17.66
CA HIS A 77 0.90 7.04 -16.47
C HIS A 77 -0.59 6.73 -16.43
N TYR A 78 -1.19 6.45 -17.59
CA TYR A 78 -2.60 6.16 -17.73
C TYR A 78 -2.89 5.34 -18.97
N ILE A 79 -4.02 4.65 -18.97
CA ILE A 79 -4.59 4.05 -20.18
C ILE A 79 -5.98 4.63 -20.43
N VAL A 80 -6.43 4.54 -21.67
CA VAL A 80 -7.80 4.85 -22.05
C VAL A 80 -8.52 3.53 -22.35
N ARG A 81 -9.59 3.25 -21.62
CA ARG A 81 -10.44 2.07 -21.81
C ARG A 81 -11.89 2.48 -21.67
N ASP A 82 -12.76 1.98 -22.55
CA ASP A 82 -14.19 2.30 -22.54
C ASP A 82 -14.47 3.82 -22.55
N ARG A 83 -13.63 4.57 -23.30
CA ARG A 83 -13.60 6.05 -23.34
C ARG A 83 -13.40 6.72 -21.98
N LYS A 84 -12.80 6.03 -21.01
CA LYS A 84 -12.44 6.56 -19.68
C LYS A 84 -10.94 6.46 -19.45
N VAL A 85 -10.39 7.47 -18.78
CA VAL A 85 -8.98 7.50 -18.38
C VAL A 85 -8.82 6.72 -17.07
N HIS A 86 -7.92 5.75 -17.06
CA HIS A 86 -7.56 4.98 -15.87
C HIS A 86 -6.11 5.24 -15.50
N ILE A 87 -5.88 5.64 -14.24
CA ILE A 87 -4.53 5.90 -13.72
C ILE A 87 -3.79 4.57 -13.57
N ILE A 88 -2.54 4.53 -14.02
CA ILE A 88 -1.61 3.42 -13.74
C ILE A 88 -0.76 3.80 -12.53
N ASP A 89 -0.72 2.93 -11.53
CA ASP A 89 0.25 3.04 -10.44
C ASP A 89 1.65 2.72 -10.99
N GLU A 90 2.55 3.70 -11.00
CA GLU A 90 3.89 3.58 -11.61
C GLU A 90 4.79 2.54 -10.95
N PHE A 91 4.51 2.16 -9.70
CA PHE A 91 5.31 1.17 -8.96
C PHE A 91 4.81 -0.26 -9.20
N THR A 92 3.49 -0.43 -9.36
CA THR A 92 2.85 -1.75 -9.41
C THR A 92 2.24 -2.09 -10.76
N GLY A 93 2.14 -1.13 -11.68
CA GLY A 93 1.48 -1.28 -12.99
C GLY A 93 -0.03 -1.49 -12.90
N ARG A 94 -0.64 -1.30 -11.72
CA ARG A 94 -2.07 -1.56 -11.49
C ARG A 94 -2.93 -0.39 -11.91
N LEU A 95 -4.12 -0.70 -12.39
CA LEU A 95 -5.15 0.28 -12.67
C LEU A 95 -5.81 0.77 -11.38
N MET A 96 -5.83 2.08 -11.20
CA MET A 96 -6.49 2.78 -10.11
C MET A 96 -7.75 3.49 -10.63
N SER A 97 -8.73 2.71 -11.05
CA SER A 97 -9.96 3.19 -11.72
C SER A 97 -10.84 4.12 -10.88
N ASP A 98 -10.68 4.08 -9.55
CA ASP A 98 -11.45 4.90 -8.59
C ASP A 98 -10.70 6.18 -8.18
N ARG A 99 -9.59 6.50 -8.85
CA ARG A 99 -8.78 7.69 -8.57
C ARG A 99 -8.80 8.65 -9.76
N SER A 100 -8.81 9.93 -9.44
CA SER A 100 -8.64 11.04 -10.39
C SER A 100 -7.51 11.94 -9.91
N TRP A 101 -6.76 12.55 -10.82
CA TRP A 101 -5.85 13.63 -10.44
C TRP A 101 -6.63 14.89 -10.05
N GLU A 102 -6.07 15.66 -9.13
CA GLU A 102 -6.70 16.86 -8.57
C GLU A 102 -6.55 18.08 -9.51
N HIS A 103 -7.15 19.21 -9.11
CA HIS A 103 -7.00 20.53 -9.75
C HIS A 103 -7.35 20.60 -11.24
N GLY A 104 -8.21 19.69 -11.72
CA GLY A 104 -8.63 19.67 -13.13
C GLY A 104 -7.67 18.92 -14.06
N LEU A 105 -6.58 18.35 -13.55
CA LEU A 105 -5.60 17.62 -14.36
C LEU A 105 -6.20 16.37 -14.99
N HIS A 106 -7.07 15.65 -14.27
CA HIS A 106 -7.75 14.48 -14.83
C HIS A 106 -8.66 14.86 -16.00
N GLN A 107 -9.45 15.92 -15.83
CA GLN A 107 -10.32 16.42 -16.89
C GLN A 107 -9.54 16.91 -18.11
N LEU A 108 -8.37 17.52 -17.91
CA LEU A 108 -7.47 17.89 -19.01
C LEU A 108 -6.96 16.68 -19.79
N ILE A 109 -6.61 15.59 -19.11
CA ILE A 109 -6.19 14.34 -19.76
C ILE A 109 -7.38 13.69 -20.48
N GLU A 110 -8.58 13.72 -19.90
CA GLU A 110 -9.80 13.25 -20.57
C GLU A 110 -10.05 14.02 -21.87
N VAL A 111 -9.97 15.36 -21.86
CA VAL A 111 -10.13 16.18 -23.07
C VAL A 111 -9.01 15.94 -24.07
N LYS A 112 -7.76 15.80 -23.61
CA LYS A 112 -6.59 15.46 -24.44
C LYS A 112 -6.79 14.16 -25.22
N GLU A 113 -7.47 13.17 -24.61
CA GLU A 113 -7.71 11.84 -25.20
C GLU A 113 -9.13 11.67 -25.79
N ASP A 114 -9.86 12.76 -26.01
CA ASP A 114 -11.25 12.77 -26.49
C ASP A 114 -12.23 11.87 -25.70
N CYS A 115 -12.00 11.78 -24.39
CA CYS A 115 -12.88 11.12 -23.44
C CYS A 115 -13.96 12.09 -22.93
N PRO A 116 -15.15 11.60 -22.52
CA PRO A 116 -16.12 12.40 -21.81
C PRO A 116 -15.53 12.95 -20.51
N VAL A 117 -15.74 14.24 -20.26
CA VAL A 117 -15.25 14.91 -19.05
C VAL A 117 -16.06 14.43 -17.85
N THR A 118 -15.38 13.85 -16.86
CA THR A 118 -16.00 13.44 -15.60
C THR A 118 -16.13 14.64 -14.66
N ALA A 119 -17.22 14.66 -13.90
CA ALA A 119 -17.45 15.71 -12.89
C ALA A 119 -16.32 15.70 -11.85
N ARG A 120 -15.84 16.89 -11.46
CA ARG A 120 -14.86 17.01 -10.39
C ARG A 120 -15.45 16.52 -9.08
N HIS A 121 -14.71 15.67 -8.38
CA HIS A 121 -14.99 15.33 -7.00
C HIS A 121 -14.25 16.33 -6.10
N ASP A 122 -14.91 17.44 -5.76
CA ASP A 122 -14.39 18.38 -4.78
C ASP A 122 -14.60 17.81 -3.37
N ALA A 123 -13.51 17.66 -2.62
CA ALA A 123 -13.58 17.20 -1.24
C ALA A 123 -14.23 18.29 -0.37
N LEU A 124 -15.52 18.15 -0.09
CA LEU A 124 -16.29 19.12 0.71
C LEU A 124 -15.79 19.23 2.16
N ALA A 125 -15.38 18.12 2.75
CA ALA A 125 -14.86 18.06 4.11
C ALA A 125 -13.85 16.93 4.26
N ARG A 126 -12.89 17.10 5.16
CA ARG A 126 -11.89 16.08 5.52
C ARG A 126 -11.59 16.15 7.01
N ILE A 127 -11.50 14.99 7.65
CA ILE A 127 -11.03 14.85 9.02
C ILE A 127 -10.11 13.63 9.11
N SER A 128 -9.02 13.73 9.85
CA SER A 128 -8.16 12.57 10.13
C SER A 128 -8.81 11.65 11.16
N TYR A 129 -8.45 10.36 11.14
CA TYR A 129 -8.91 9.43 12.18
C TYR A 129 -8.48 9.87 13.58
N GLN A 130 -7.27 10.43 13.69
CA GLN A 130 -6.72 10.95 14.93
C GLN A 130 -7.64 12.03 15.52
N ARG A 131 -8.05 13.00 14.69
CA ARG A 131 -8.96 14.07 15.12
C ARG A 131 -10.36 13.54 15.37
N PHE A 132 -10.86 12.66 14.49
CA PHE A 132 -12.20 12.07 14.63
C PHE A 132 -12.37 11.34 15.96
N PHE A 133 -11.46 10.42 16.31
CA PHE A 133 -11.58 9.63 17.54
C PHE A 133 -11.32 10.46 18.81
N ARG A 134 -10.57 11.56 18.74
CA ARG A 134 -10.36 12.48 19.87
C ARG A 134 -11.63 13.26 20.28
N ARG A 135 -12.68 13.27 19.46
CA ARG A 135 -13.96 13.91 19.79
C ARG A 135 -14.82 13.10 20.77
N TYR A 136 -14.53 11.81 20.93
CA TYR A 136 -15.29 10.96 21.85
C TYR A 136 -14.90 11.24 23.30
N LEU A 137 -15.90 11.48 24.16
CA LEU A 137 -15.70 11.69 25.60
C LEU A 137 -15.01 10.49 26.27
N ARG A 138 -15.34 9.28 25.80
CA ARG A 138 -14.72 8.03 26.25
C ARG A 138 -14.27 7.26 25.03
N LEU A 139 -12.99 6.92 24.98
CA LEU A 139 -12.40 6.13 23.92
C LEU A 139 -11.74 4.89 24.54
N ALA A 140 -12.01 3.74 23.95
CA ALA A 140 -11.37 2.47 24.28
C ALA A 140 -11.14 1.66 23.00
N GLY A 141 -10.25 0.68 23.06
CA GLY A 141 -9.96 -0.17 21.92
C GLY A 141 -9.37 -1.51 22.32
N MET A 142 -9.56 -2.51 21.47
CA MET A 142 -9.03 -3.85 21.67
C MET A 142 -8.29 -4.33 20.42
N THR A 143 -7.15 -4.99 20.63
CA THR A 143 -6.34 -5.60 19.56
C THR A 143 -5.31 -6.54 20.17
N GLY A 144 -4.95 -7.60 19.44
CA GLY A 144 -3.87 -8.52 19.86
C GLY A 144 -2.46 -7.94 19.74
N THR A 145 -2.29 -6.73 19.18
CA THR A 145 -0.96 -6.19 18.82
C THR A 145 -0.85 -4.68 19.12
N ALA A 146 -1.28 -4.24 20.30
CA ALA A 146 -1.18 -2.83 20.72
C ALA A 146 0.14 -2.48 21.41
N ARG A 147 0.81 -3.45 22.06
CA ARG A 147 1.94 -3.20 22.97
C ARG A 147 3.05 -2.39 22.33
N GLU A 148 3.41 -2.70 21.10
CA GLU A 148 4.52 -2.01 20.43
C GLU A 148 4.16 -0.57 20.02
N MET A 149 2.87 -0.26 19.93
CA MET A 149 2.34 1.06 19.58
C MET A 149 1.87 1.85 20.80
N ALA A 150 2.15 1.39 22.02
CA ALA A 150 1.65 2.01 23.25
C ALA A 150 2.05 3.49 23.37
N ALA A 151 3.29 3.84 23.03
CA ALA A 151 3.76 5.22 23.05
C ALA A 151 2.97 6.12 22.08
N GLU A 152 2.65 5.62 20.88
CA GLU A 152 1.88 6.35 19.88
C GLU A 152 0.41 6.50 20.30
N LEU A 153 -0.19 5.44 20.84
CA LEU A 153 -1.55 5.46 21.38
C LEU A 153 -1.68 6.44 22.56
N TRP A 154 -0.66 6.50 23.42
CA TRP A 154 -0.61 7.47 24.50
C TRP A 154 -0.41 8.90 23.99
N SER A 155 0.53 9.13 23.07
CA SER A 155 0.82 10.48 22.57
C SER A 155 -0.35 11.08 21.79
N VAL A 156 -1.08 10.26 21.02
CA VAL A 156 -2.16 10.74 20.14
C VAL A 156 -3.53 10.71 20.84
N TYR A 157 -3.85 9.65 21.57
CA TYR A 157 -5.19 9.41 22.11
C TYR A 157 -5.24 9.38 23.64
N ARG A 158 -4.10 9.50 24.34
CA ARG A 158 -3.99 9.31 25.81
C ARG A 158 -4.52 7.95 26.26
N LEU A 159 -4.40 6.94 25.41
CA LEU A 159 -4.84 5.57 25.72
C LEU A 159 -3.68 4.75 26.29
N ALA A 160 -3.84 4.30 27.53
CA ALA A 160 -2.95 3.29 28.12
C ALA A 160 -3.20 1.92 27.47
N VAL A 161 -2.13 1.13 27.32
CA VAL A 161 -2.22 -0.23 26.77
C VAL A 161 -2.00 -1.25 27.87
N VAL A 162 -3.03 -2.03 28.16
CA VAL A 162 -2.97 -3.15 29.11
C VAL A 162 -2.89 -4.46 28.34
N SER A 163 -1.91 -5.31 28.68
CA SER A 163 -1.79 -6.66 28.10
C SER A 163 -2.61 -7.64 28.92
N ILE A 164 -3.72 -8.13 28.37
CA ILE A 164 -4.54 -9.15 29.01
C ILE A 164 -3.89 -10.54 28.84
N PRO A 165 -3.71 -11.34 29.91
CA PRO A 165 -3.22 -12.71 29.78
C PRO A 165 -4.10 -13.56 28.86
N THR A 166 -3.48 -14.52 28.16
CA THR A 166 -4.21 -15.46 27.32
C THR A 166 -4.98 -16.47 28.16
N ASN A 167 -6.20 -16.83 27.74
CA ASN A 167 -7.04 -17.83 28.42
C ASN A 167 -6.35 -19.19 28.62
N ARG A 168 -5.53 -19.62 27.64
CA ARG A 168 -4.76 -20.85 27.67
C ARG A 168 -3.30 -20.57 27.29
N PRO A 169 -2.32 -21.36 27.79
CA PRO A 169 -0.91 -21.19 27.45
C PRO A 169 -0.66 -21.29 25.94
N LEU A 170 0.13 -20.36 25.41
CA LEU A 170 0.44 -20.32 23.99
C LEU A 170 1.40 -21.47 23.58
N ARG A 171 0.96 -22.36 22.70
CA ARG A 171 1.75 -23.49 22.17
C ARG A 171 2.26 -23.27 20.73
N ARG A 172 2.31 -22.02 20.28
CA ARG A 172 2.78 -21.62 18.94
C ARG A 172 4.30 -21.64 18.84
N ARG A 173 4.83 -22.31 17.82
CA ARG A 173 6.27 -22.41 17.53
C ARG A 173 6.69 -21.44 16.43
N ARG A 174 7.74 -20.64 16.67
CA ARG A 174 8.40 -19.85 15.62
C ARG A 174 9.47 -20.70 14.95
N TYR A 175 9.43 -20.81 13.62
CA TYR A 175 10.58 -21.33 12.87
C TYR A 175 11.46 -20.17 12.37
N PRO A 176 12.77 -20.44 12.11
CA PRO A 176 13.66 -19.45 11.53
C PRO A 176 13.13 -18.92 10.20
N ASP A 177 13.31 -17.63 9.99
CA ASP A 177 13.01 -17.00 8.72
C ASP A 177 14.06 -17.41 7.69
N HIS A 178 13.64 -17.60 6.44
CA HIS A 178 14.55 -17.94 5.35
C HIS A 178 14.66 -16.74 4.42
N VAL A 179 15.89 -16.34 4.11
CA VAL A 179 16.17 -15.22 3.21
C VAL A 179 16.81 -15.76 1.94
N TYR A 180 16.22 -15.43 0.79
CA TYR A 180 16.66 -15.87 -0.51
C TYR A 180 17.27 -14.72 -1.29
N ALA A 181 18.27 -15.01 -2.13
CA ALA A 181 18.89 -14.01 -2.99
C ALA A 181 17.91 -13.41 -4.01
N THR A 182 17.08 -14.26 -4.62
CA THR A 182 16.14 -13.87 -5.69
C THR A 182 14.69 -14.21 -5.34
N ALA A 183 13.74 -13.50 -5.94
CA ALA A 183 12.31 -13.75 -5.79
C ALA A 183 11.94 -15.16 -6.31
N ASP A 184 12.51 -15.62 -7.42
CA ASP A 184 12.25 -16.95 -7.96
C ASP A 184 12.70 -18.09 -7.04
N ALA A 185 13.86 -17.92 -6.38
CA ALA A 185 14.33 -18.87 -5.38
C ALA A 185 13.39 -18.92 -4.17
N LYS A 186 12.90 -17.76 -3.73
CA LYS A 186 11.88 -17.63 -2.68
C LYS A 186 10.60 -18.37 -3.08
N TRP A 187 10.02 -18.09 -4.23
CA TRP A 187 8.77 -18.68 -4.68
C TRP A 187 8.84 -20.20 -4.82
N ARG A 188 9.92 -20.73 -5.42
CA ARG A 188 10.17 -22.18 -5.47
C ARG A 188 10.27 -22.80 -4.07
N ALA A 189 10.89 -22.11 -3.11
CA ALA A 189 10.98 -22.59 -1.75
C ALA A 189 9.63 -22.53 -1.01
N VAL A 190 8.84 -21.48 -1.24
CA VAL A 190 7.47 -21.34 -0.70
C VAL A 190 6.60 -22.51 -1.17
N VAL A 191 6.57 -22.81 -2.47
CA VAL A 191 5.78 -23.94 -3.03
C VAL A 191 6.24 -25.28 -2.44
N ARG A 192 7.55 -25.55 -2.39
CA ARG A 192 8.09 -26.77 -1.77
C ARG A 192 7.70 -26.90 -0.30
N ARG A 193 7.69 -25.79 0.43
CA ARG A 193 7.28 -25.78 1.84
C ARG A 193 5.80 -26.08 1.99
N ILE A 194 4.94 -25.43 1.19
CA ILE A 194 3.50 -25.67 1.16
C ILE A 194 3.22 -27.16 0.88
N ALA A 195 3.85 -27.73 -0.16
CA ALA A 195 3.73 -29.14 -0.48
C ALA A 195 4.15 -30.06 0.68
N THR A 196 5.25 -29.74 1.37
CA THR A 196 5.75 -30.52 2.50
C THR A 196 4.80 -30.49 3.70
N VAL A 197 4.22 -29.32 4.01
CA VAL A 197 3.26 -29.15 5.10
C VAL A 197 1.94 -29.87 4.77
N ARG A 198 1.44 -29.71 3.54
CA ARG A 198 0.22 -30.39 3.06
C ARG A 198 0.37 -31.90 3.07
N ARG A 199 1.51 -32.44 2.63
CA ARG A 199 1.79 -33.90 2.64
C ARG A 199 1.76 -34.51 4.04
N ARG A 200 2.05 -33.71 5.08
CA ARG A 200 1.88 -34.11 6.50
C ARG A 200 0.44 -33.95 7.00
N GLY A 201 -0.49 -33.63 6.11
CA GLY A 201 -1.91 -33.44 6.42
C GLY A 201 -2.22 -32.20 7.25
N ARG A 202 -1.30 -31.22 7.31
CA ARG A 202 -1.48 -29.98 8.08
C ARG A 202 -2.05 -28.87 7.19
N PRO A 203 -2.97 -28.04 7.70
CA PRO A 203 -3.38 -26.82 7.02
C PRO A 203 -2.26 -25.78 7.00
N ILE A 204 -2.29 -24.95 5.96
CA ILE A 204 -1.38 -23.83 5.78
C ILE A 204 -2.10 -22.56 5.33
N LEU A 205 -1.84 -21.47 6.04
CA LEU A 205 -2.24 -20.11 5.68
C LEU A 205 -1.02 -19.36 5.15
N VAL A 206 -1.09 -18.88 3.92
CA VAL A 206 -0.01 -18.14 3.27
C VAL A 206 -0.41 -16.68 3.16
N GLY A 207 0.31 -15.78 3.83
CA GLY A 207 0.08 -14.34 3.74
C GLY A 207 1.00 -13.69 2.72
N THR A 208 0.42 -12.97 1.77
CA THR A 208 1.12 -12.16 0.76
C THR A 208 0.85 -10.67 1.00
N ARG A 209 1.67 -9.77 0.45
CA ARG A 209 1.48 -8.31 0.58
C ARG A 209 0.47 -7.74 -0.43
N SER A 210 0.22 -8.44 -1.53
CA SER A 210 -0.49 -7.87 -2.67
C SER A 210 -1.26 -8.91 -3.47
N VAL A 211 -2.34 -8.49 -4.13
CA VAL A 211 -3.17 -9.37 -4.98
C VAL A 211 -2.33 -10.04 -6.06
N ALA A 212 -1.47 -9.29 -6.76
CA ALA A 212 -0.56 -9.83 -7.77
C ALA A 212 0.36 -10.94 -7.22
N ALA A 213 0.87 -10.79 -5.99
CA ALA A 213 1.67 -11.84 -5.35
C ALA A 213 0.82 -13.08 -5.01
N SER A 214 -0.44 -12.89 -4.61
CA SER A 214 -1.40 -14.00 -4.41
C SER A 214 -1.74 -14.72 -5.70
N GLU A 215 -2.02 -14.00 -6.78
CA GLU A 215 -2.32 -14.58 -8.10
C GLU A 215 -1.09 -15.30 -8.68
N HIS A 216 0.11 -14.73 -8.50
CA HIS A 216 1.35 -15.39 -8.89
C HIS A 216 1.55 -16.70 -8.14
N LEU A 217 1.39 -16.70 -6.81
CA LEU A 217 1.47 -17.92 -6.00
C LEU A 217 0.37 -18.92 -6.38
N SER A 218 -0.83 -18.45 -6.67
CA SER A 218 -1.96 -19.27 -7.13
C SER A 218 -1.60 -20.05 -8.39
N GLY A 219 -1.05 -19.36 -9.40
CA GLY A 219 -0.56 -20.01 -10.63
C GLY A 219 0.52 -21.06 -10.36
N LEU A 220 1.49 -20.76 -9.48
CA LEU A 220 2.54 -21.71 -9.10
C LEU A 220 2.00 -22.94 -8.35
N LEU A 221 1.00 -22.77 -7.49
CA LEU A 221 0.35 -23.86 -6.77
C LEU A 221 -0.49 -24.73 -7.71
N ALA A 222 -1.21 -24.12 -8.65
CA ALA A 222 -1.97 -24.83 -9.68
C ALA A 222 -1.04 -25.67 -10.57
N ALA A 223 0.06 -25.10 -11.04
CA ALA A 223 1.08 -25.83 -11.82
C ALA A 223 1.71 -27.00 -11.04
N ALA A 224 1.80 -26.89 -9.71
CA ALA A 224 2.29 -27.95 -8.84
C ALA A 224 1.21 -28.98 -8.43
N GLY A 225 -0.03 -28.87 -8.93
CA GLY A 225 -1.13 -29.77 -8.57
C GLY A 225 -1.56 -29.65 -7.11
N LEU A 226 -1.47 -28.45 -6.53
CA LEU A 226 -1.82 -28.17 -5.13
C LEU A 226 -3.14 -27.39 -5.06
N PRO A 227 -4.28 -28.04 -4.75
CA PRO A 227 -5.56 -27.36 -4.57
C PRO A 227 -5.50 -26.34 -3.45
N HIS A 228 -5.94 -25.11 -3.73
CA HIS A 228 -5.85 -23.99 -2.80
C HIS A 228 -7.02 -23.02 -3.01
N ARG A 229 -7.20 -22.10 -2.06
CA ARG A 229 -8.16 -20.99 -2.13
C ARG A 229 -7.44 -19.67 -1.94
N VAL A 230 -7.83 -18.63 -2.68
CA VAL A 230 -7.25 -17.29 -2.61
C VAL A 230 -8.28 -16.30 -2.03
N LEU A 231 -7.83 -15.43 -1.14
CA LEU A 231 -8.61 -14.36 -0.51
C LEU A 231 -8.01 -13.00 -0.87
N ASN A 232 -8.78 -12.15 -1.54
CA ASN A 232 -8.29 -10.89 -2.10
C ASN A 232 -8.88 -9.62 -1.45
N ALA A 233 -9.53 -9.77 -0.28
CA ALA A 233 -10.13 -8.67 0.51
C ALA A 233 -11.21 -7.89 -0.27
N ARG A 234 -12.00 -8.59 -1.09
CA ARG A 234 -13.03 -7.97 -1.96
C ARG A 234 -14.48 -8.28 -1.54
N GLN A 235 -14.75 -9.26 -0.67
CA GLN A 235 -16.12 -9.66 -0.30
C GLN A 235 -16.21 -10.30 1.11
N ASP A 236 -17.12 -9.84 1.97
CA ASP A 236 -17.08 -10.21 3.40
C ASP A 236 -17.69 -11.58 3.76
N LYS A 237 -18.71 -12.06 3.04
CA LYS A 237 -19.42 -13.31 3.41
C LYS A 237 -18.70 -14.59 2.92
N GLU A 238 -18.36 -14.65 1.64
CA GLU A 238 -17.65 -15.82 1.07
C GLU A 238 -16.24 -15.96 1.64
N GLU A 239 -15.55 -14.86 1.93
CA GLU A 239 -14.24 -14.92 2.58
C GLU A 239 -14.33 -15.52 3.98
N ALA A 240 -15.40 -15.24 4.73
CA ALA A 240 -15.58 -15.82 6.06
C ALA A 240 -15.71 -17.35 6.00
N ASP A 241 -16.46 -17.89 5.04
CA ASP A 241 -16.63 -19.33 4.86
C ASP A 241 -15.32 -20.02 4.47
N ILE A 242 -14.56 -19.41 3.55
CA ILE A 242 -13.25 -19.92 3.16
C ILE A 242 -12.29 -19.93 4.37
N VAL A 243 -12.26 -18.85 5.16
CA VAL A 243 -11.40 -18.75 6.34
C VAL A 243 -11.82 -19.75 7.43
N ALA A 244 -13.11 -19.98 7.62
CA ALA A 244 -13.61 -20.98 8.57
C ALA A 244 -13.14 -22.40 8.20
N SER A 245 -13.10 -22.74 6.91
CA SER A 245 -12.57 -24.02 6.40
C SER A 245 -11.03 -24.10 6.40
N ALA A 246 -10.32 -22.99 6.65
CA ALA A 246 -8.85 -22.95 6.52
C ALA A 246 -8.10 -23.84 7.53
N GLY A 247 -8.78 -24.27 8.61
CA GLY A 247 -8.23 -25.17 9.62
C GLY A 247 -8.43 -26.66 9.35
N GLU A 248 -8.99 -27.04 8.19
CA GLU A 248 -9.17 -28.43 7.77
C GLU A 248 -7.86 -29.10 7.35
N ALA A 249 -7.77 -30.42 7.48
CA ALA A 249 -6.56 -31.17 7.17
C ALA A 249 -6.10 -30.96 5.71
N GLY A 250 -4.83 -30.57 5.53
CA GLY A 250 -4.21 -30.38 4.21
C GLY A 250 -4.74 -29.17 3.41
N ARG A 251 -5.57 -28.31 3.99
CA ARG A 251 -6.09 -27.10 3.34
C ARG A 251 -4.98 -26.09 3.08
N ILE A 252 -4.94 -25.52 1.87
CA ILE A 252 -4.04 -24.42 1.51
C ILE A 252 -4.90 -23.17 1.28
N THR A 253 -4.63 -22.13 2.07
CA THR A 253 -5.32 -20.84 1.94
C THR A 253 -4.29 -19.74 1.71
N VAL A 254 -4.44 -18.96 0.64
CA VAL A 254 -3.62 -17.80 0.31
C VAL A 254 -4.43 -16.55 0.64
N ALA A 255 -3.89 -15.67 1.46
CA ALA A 255 -4.54 -14.45 1.91
C ALA A 255 -3.71 -13.22 1.55
N THR A 256 -4.30 -12.32 0.78
CA THR A 256 -3.73 -11.02 0.48
C THR A 256 -3.85 -10.11 1.71
N ASN A 257 -2.72 -9.62 2.21
CA ASN A 257 -2.60 -8.82 3.43
C ASN A 257 -3.27 -9.49 4.63
N MET A 258 -4.37 -8.89 5.10
CA MET A 258 -5.15 -9.33 6.23
C MET A 258 -6.57 -9.74 5.80
N ALA A 259 -6.76 -10.24 4.57
CA ALA A 259 -8.03 -10.80 4.11
C ALA A 259 -8.56 -11.85 5.12
N GLY A 260 -9.87 -11.90 5.31
CA GLY A 260 -10.46 -12.72 6.39
C GLY A 260 -10.21 -12.20 7.81
N ARG A 261 -10.01 -10.89 8.00
CA ARG A 261 -9.90 -10.28 9.34
C ARG A 261 -11.23 -10.33 10.08
N GLY A 262 -11.16 -10.71 11.36
CA GLY A 262 -12.34 -10.90 12.21
C GLY A 262 -12.76 -12.36 12.32
N THR A 263 -12.58 -13.15 11.26
CA THR A 263 -12.95 -14.58 11.26
C THR A 263 -11.89 -15.45 11.94
N ASP A 264 -12.36 -16.39 12.77
CA ASP A 264 -11.52 -17.34 13.46
C ASP A 264 -11.22 -18.59 12.62
N ILE A 265 -9.99 -19.11 12.71
CA ILE A 265 -9.56 -20.34 12.02
C ILE A 265 -9.48 -21.43 13.08
N ARG A 266 -10.57 -22.19 13.23
CA ARG A 266 -10.63 -23.32 14.16
C ARG A 266 -9.99 -24.55 13.53
N LEU A 267 -9.21 -25.30 14.30
CA LEU A 267 -8.63 -26.55 13.82
C LEU A 267 -9.72 -27.63 13.76
N ALA A 268 -9.79 -28.35 12.63
CA ALA A 268 -10.64 -29.52 12.51
C ALA A 268 -10.09 -30.69 13.37
N PRO A 269 -10.92 -31.70 13.71
CA PRO A 269 -10.46 -32.90 14.43
C PRO A 269 -9.25 -33.56 13.76
N GLY A 270 -8.26 -34.00 14.55
CA GLY A 270 -7.05 -34.66 14.04
C GLY A 270 -5.95 -33.70 13.54
N VAL A 271 -6.22 -32.39 13.44
CA VAL A 271 -5.25 -31.40 12.94
C VAL A 271 -4.28 -30.95 14.02
N ALA A 272 -4.73 -30.88 15.28
CA ALA A 272 -3.88 -30.49 16.41
C ALA A 272 -2.72 -31.48 16.60
N GLU A 273 -2.99 -32.77 16.49
CA GLU A 273 -2.05 -33.90 16.59
C GLU A 273 -0.99 -33.82 15.46
N ARG A 274 -1.38 -33.32 14.29
CA ARG A 274 -0.47 -33.08 13.16
C ARG A 274 0.37 -31.81 13.34
N GLY A 275 0.23 -31.09 14.45
CA GLY A 275 0.99 -29.89 14.78
C GLY A 275 0.27 -28.57 14.45
N GLY A 276 -1.02 -28.63 14.12
CA GLY A 276 -1.91 -27.48 13.91
C GLY A 276 -1.60 -26.62 12.69
N LEU A 277 -2.27 -25.47 12.60
CA LEU A 277 -2.13 -24.51 11.50
C LEU A 277 -0.69 -24.01 11.36
N HIS A 278 -0.16 -24.10 10.14
CA HIS A 278 1.10 -23.45 9.77
C HIS A 278 0.82 -22.12 9.08
N VAL A 279 1.48 -21.04 9.50
CA VAL A 279 1.36 -19.72 8.89
C VAL A 279 2.67 -19.37 8.19
N LEU A 280 2.61 -19.05 6.91
CA LEU A 280 3.76 -18.68 6.11
C LEU A 280 3.57 -17.26 5.59
N ALA A 281 4.50 -16.36 5.91
CA ALA A 281 4.56 -15.05 5.27
C ALA A 281 5.51 -15.13 4.08
N THR A 282 5.07 -14.68 2.90
CA THR A 282 5.91 -14.67 1.69
C THR A 282 6.78 -13.43 1.56
N GLU A 283 6.56 -12.44 2.43
CA GLU A 283 7.30 -11.17 2.55
C GLU A 283 7.14 -10.63 3.98
N ARG A 284 7.94 -9.62 4.33
CA ARG A 284 7.77 -8.84 5.56
C ARG A 284 6.96 -7.58 5.27
N HIS A 285 6.01 -7.24 6.14
CA HIS A 285 5.30 -5.97 6.04
C HIS A 285 6.15 -4.82 6.60
N GLU A 286 5.92 -3.60 6.13
CA GLU A 286 6.61 -2.39 6.61
C GLU A 286 6.37 -2.14 8.10
N ALA A 287 5.22 -2.59 8.63
CA ALA A 287 4.93 -2.59 10.05
C ALA A 287 4.94 -4.03 10.59
N GLY A 288 5.86 -4.33 11.51
CA GLY A 288 5.97 -5.65 12.15
C GLY A 288 4.73 -6.05 12.95
N ARG A 289 3.85 -5.08 13.27
CA ARG A 289 2.52 -5.33 13.82
C ARG A 289 1.67 -6.20 12.89
N ILE A 290 1.72 -5.96 11.58
CA ILE A 290 0.92 -6.69 10.59
C ILE A 290 1.40 -8.14 10.50
N ASP A 291 2.72 -8.34 10.49
CA ASP A 291 3.31 -9.69 10.58
C ASP A 291 2.82 -10.44 11.83
N ARG A 292 2.80 -9.78 13.00
CA ARG A 292 2.27 -10.38 14.24
C ARG A 292 0.79 -10.71 14.16
N GLN A 293 -0.02 -9.92 13.44
CA GLN A 293 -1.43 -10.24 13.24
C GLN A 293 -1.63 -11.47 12.36
N LEU A 294 -0.81 -11.62 11.31
CA LEU A 294 -0.80 -12.82 10.48
C LEU A 294 -0.36 -14.05 11.30
N PHE A 295 0.76 -13.97 12.02
CA PHE A 295 1.25 -15.08 12.87
C PHE A 295 0.30 -15.40 14.03
N GLY A 296 -0.47 -14.42 14.49
CA GLY A 296 -1.51 -14.56 15.50
C GLY A 296 -2.70 -15.42 15.05
N ARG A 297 -2.80 -15.76 13.76
CA ARG A 297 -3.86 -16.64 13.23
C ARG A 297 -3.70 -18.10 13.59
N CYS A 298 -2.51 -18.55 14.02
CA CYS A 298 -2.32 -19.89 14.57
C CYS A 298 -2.06 -19.88 16.08
N GLY A 299 -2.25 -21.04 16.71
CA GLY A 299 -2.05 -21.24 18.14
C GLY A 299 -3.07 -20.52 19.04
N ARG A 300 -4.33 -20.48 18.61
CA ARG A 300 -5.43 -19.90 19.39
C ARG A 300 -5.91 -20.89 20.44
N GLN A 301 -6.40 -20.40 21.58
CA GLN A 301 -6.91 -21.25 22.68
C GLN A 301 -5.98 -22.41 23.09
N GLY A 302 -4.67 -22.20 23.04
CA GLY A 302 -3.66 -23.20 23.39
C GLY A 302 -3.42 -24.27 22.32
N ASP A 303 -3.98 -24.11 21.12
CA ASP A 303 -3.71 -25.00 20.01
C ASP A 303 -2.22 -25.01 19.63
N PRO A 304 -1.71 -26.16 19.15
CA PRO A 304 -0.42 -26.17 18.50
C PRO A 304 -0.50 -25.38 17.20
N GLY A 305 0.61 -24.77 16.83
CA GLY A 305 0.70 -24.02 15.58
C GLY A 305 2.13 -23.63 15.31
N SER A 306 2.42 -23.25 14.07
CA SER A 306 3.75 -22.74 13.75
C SER A 306 3.68 -21.61 12.74
N TYR A 307 4.70 -20.76 12.74
CA TYR A 307 4.82 -19.70 11.75
C TYR A 307 6.27 -19.48 11.30
N GLN A 308 6.42 -18.97 10.08
CA GLN A 308 7.72 -18.65 9.48
C GLN A 308 7.57 -17.61 8.37
N ALA A 309 8.63 -16.85 8.09
CA ALA A 309 8.69 -15.94 6.95
C ALA A 309 9.73 -16.39 5.93
N PHE A 310 9.36 -16.30 4.65
CA PHE A 310 10.24 -16.52 3.50
C PHE A 310 10.37 -15.16 2.83
N VAL A 311 11.59 -14.63 2.75
CA VAL A 311 11.86 -13.26 2.32
C VAL A 311 12.90 -13.29 1.22
N SER A 312 12.83 -12.36 0.27
CA SER A 312 13.87 -12.15 -0.74
C SER A 312 14.62 -10.84 -0.50
N LEU A 313 15.87 -10.77 -0.93
CA LEU A 313 16.61 -9.50 -1.01
C LEU A 313 16.06 -8.56 -2.10
N GLU A 314 15.28 -9.11 -3.02
CA GLU A 314 14.55 -8.38 -4.06
C GLU A 314 13.17 -7.90 -3.60
N ASP A 315 12.71 -8.27 -2.40
CA ASP A 315 11.44 -7.80 -1.85
C ASP A 315 11.48 -6.27 -1.65
N GLU A 316 10.37 -5.60 -1.93
CA GLU A 316 10.22 -4.14 -1.89
C GLU A 316 10.70 -3.52 -0.57
N ILE A 317 10.38 -4.17 0.56
CA ILE A 317 10.80 -3.71 1.88
C ILE A 317 12.34 -3.64 1.99
N VAL A 318 13.05 -4.59 1.39
CA VAL A 318 14.51 -4.63 1.39
C VAL A 318 15.06 -3.67 0.35
N THR A 319 14.49 -3.63 -0.85
CA THR A 319 15.02 -2.80 -1.94
C THR A 319 14.88 -1.31 -1.68
N VAL A 320 13.79 -0.89 -1.03
CA VAL A 320 13.51 0.51 -0.68
C VAL A 320 14.24 0.94 0.59
N ASN A 321 14.30 0.08 1.62
CA ASN A 321 14.73 0.51 2.96
C ASN A 321 16.14 0.03 3.37
N ALA A 322 16.76 -0.90 2.65
CA ALA A 322 18.12 -1.33 2.93
C ALA A 322 19.15 -0.54 2.09
N SER A 323 20.32 -0.26 2.68
CA SER A 323 21.42 0.36 1.94
C SER A 323 21.94 -0.58 0.84
N ARG A 324 22.48 -0.01 -0.25
CA ARG A 324 23.06 -0.79 -1.35
C ARG A 324 24.13 -1.77 -0.86
N VAL A 325 25.01 -1.31 0.04
CA VAL A 325 26.04 -2.13 0.71
C VAL A 325 25.41 -3.23 1.55
N GLY A 326 24.36 -2.94 2.32
CA GLY A 326 23.67 -3.93 3.14
C GLY A 326 23.03 -5.04 2.30
N ARG A 327 22.44 -4.70 1.14
CA ARG A 327 21.90 -5.68 0.20
C ARG A 327 23.00 -6.54 -0.43
N TRP A 328 24.10 -5.93 -0.84
CA TRP A 328 25.24 -6.66 -1.41
C TRP A 328 25.85 -7.65 -0.40
N LEU A 329 26.05 -7.22 0.85
CA LEU A 329 26.53 -8.09 1.94
C LEU A 329 25.54 -9.24 2.20
N ALA A 330 24.24 -8.96 2.24
CA ALA A 330 23.23 -10.01 2.40
C ALA A 330 23.23 -10.99 1.22
N ALA A 331 23.41 -10.51 -0.02
CA ALA A 331 23.47 -11.35 -1.20
C ALA A 331 24.69 -12.28 -1.16
N LEU A 332 25.86 -11.77 -0.75
CA LEU A 332 27.05 -12.59 -0.51
C LEU A 332 26.79 -13.62 0.59
N ALA A 333 26.17 -13.22 1.69
CA ALA A 333 25.84 -14.10 2.81
C ALA A 333 24.82 -15.21 2.45
N THR A 334 23.89 -14.95 1.52
CA THR A 334 22.97 -15.98 1.01
C THR A 334 23.64 -16.99 0.07
N ARG A 335 24.85 -16.69 -0.43
CA ARG A 335 25.64 -17.60 -1.28
C ARG A 335 26.54 -18.53 -0.45
N THR A 336 26.93 -18.13 0.74
CA THR A 336 27.72 -18.96 1.67
C THR A 336 26.78 -19.76 2.58
N PRO A 337 26.65 -21.08 2.38
CA PRO A 337 25.80 -21.90 3.25
C PRO A 337 26.34 -21.89 4.68
N GLY A 338 25.50 -21.51 5.65
CA GLY A 338 25.86 -21.52 7.06
C GLY A 338 24.97 -20.64 7.93
N ARG A 339 24.89 -20.98 9.22
CA ARG A 339 24.08 -20.26 10.21
C ARG A 339 24.42 -18.76 10.30
N ALA A 340 25.68 -18.41 10.08
CA ALA A 340 26.15 -17.03 10.09
C ALA A 340 25.60 -16.22 8.92
N GLY A 341 25.54 -16.81 7.71
CA GLY A 341 25.00 -16.17 6.52
C GLY A 341 23.51 -15.90 6.64
N ASP A 342 22.74 -16.90 7.07
CA ASP A 342 21.30 -16.77 7.32
C ASP A 342 20.99 -15.70 8.39
N TRP A 343 21.81 -15.66 9.45
CA TRP A 343 21.66 -14.65 10.51
C TRP A 343 21.92 -13.24 9.99
N LEU A 344 22.95 -13.05 9.17
CA LEU A 344 23.29 -11.74 8.59
C LEU A 344 22.22 -11.27 7.61
N ALA A 345 21.73 -12.15 6.73
CA ALA A 345 20.64 -11.85 5.81
C ALA A 345 19.36 -11.46 6.56
N ALA A 346 19.00 -12.21 7.61
CA ALA A 346 17.87 -11.89 8.48
C ALA A 346 18.06 -10.57 9.23
N LEU A 347 19.29 -10.22 9.62
CA LEU A 347 19.60 -8.94 10.26
C LEU A 347 19.34 -7.75 9.32
N VAL A 348 19.75 -7.86 8.05
CA VAL A 348 19.52 -6.82 7.04
C VAL A 348 18.02 -6.60 6.83
N VAL A 349 17.24 -7.67 6.69
CA VAL A 349 15.77 -7.59 6.56
C VAL A 349 15.14 -6.93 7.80
N ARG A 350 15.55 -7.32 9.01
CA ARG A 350 15.06 -6.70 10.25
C ARG A 350 15.39 -5.20 10.32
N ARG A 351 16.58 -4.80 9.85
CA ARG A 351 16.98 -3.39 9.82
C ARG A 351 16.18 -2.59 8.78
N ALA A 352 15.91 -3.18 7.62
CA ALA A 352 15.05 -2.59 6.59
C ALA A 352 13.63 -2.34 7.13
N GLN A 353 13.02 -3.35 7.78
CA GLN A 353 11.70 -3.19 8.42
C GLN A 353 11.69 -2.09 9.48
N ARG A 354 12.68 -2.04 10.37
CA ARG A 354 12.78 -0.97 11.38
C ARG A 354 12.94 0.42 10.75
N SER A 355 13.61 0.52 9.60
CA SER A 355 13.76 1.77 8.87
C SER A 355 12.40 2.23 8.31
N ALA A 356 11.64 1.32 7.69
CA ALA A 356 10.29 1.59 7.20
C ALA A 356 9.35 2.02 8.35
N GLU A 357 9.37 1.32 9.48
CA GLU A 357 8.57 1.67 10.67
C GLU A 357 8.87 3.09 11.17
N ARG A 358 10.14 3.48 11.20
CA ARG A 358 10.56 4.82 11.62
C ARG A 358 10.07 5.90 10.66
N LEU A 359 10.20 5.66 9.35
CA LEU A 359 9.70 6.57 8.33
C LEU A 359 8.19 6.77 8.48
N HIS A 360 7.43 5.68 8.57
CA HIS A 360 5.97 5.74 8.73
C HIS A 360 5.55 6.41 10.03
N SER A 361 6.30 6.19 11.12
CA SER A 361 6.04 6.87 12.39
C SER A 361 6.28 8.38 12.29
N ARG A 362 7.28 8.84 11.51
CA ARG A 362 7.49 10.28 11.25
C ARG A 362 6.33 10.87 10.47
N VAL A 363 5.95 10.25 9.34
CA VAL A 363 4.82 10.69 8.51
C VAL A 363 3.55 10.84 9.34
N ARG A 364 3.23 9.86 10.20
CA ARG A 364 2.06 9.94 11.09
C ARG A 364 2.14 11.08 12.11
N ARG A 365 3.32 11.37 12.66
CA ARG A 365 3.50 12.52 13.57
C ARG A 365 3.36 13.84 12.84
N ASP A 366 3.87 13.94 11.62
CA ASP A 366 3.76 15.16 10.82
C ASP A 366 2.30 15.42 10.41
N LEU A 367 1.52 14.38 10.12
CA LEU A 367 0.06 14.49 9.94
C LEU A 367 -0.64 15.03 11.19
N VAL A 368 -0.31 14.51 12.38
CA VAL A 368 -0.89 15.01 13.63
C VAL A 368 -0.51 16.47 13.88
N ARG A 369 0.75 16.85 13.65
CA ARG A 369 1.20 18.26 13.77
C ARG A 369 0.51 19.17 12.78
N TYR A 370 0.30 18.69 11.54
CA TYR A 370 -0.45 19.43 10.53
C TYR A 370 -1.89 19.67 10.97
N ASP A 371 -2.56 18.64 11.52
CA ASP A 371 -3.92 18.78 12.04
C ASP A 371 -3.99 19.77 13.22
N GLU A 372 -3.02 19.74 14.15
CA GLU A 372 -2.93 20.69 15.27
C GLU A 372 -2.71 22.13 14.79
N ARG A 373 -1.88 22.33 13.75
CA ARG A 373 -1.70 23.65 13.12
C ARG A 373 -2.99 24.12 12.45
N LEU A 374 -3.65 23.24 11.71
CA LEU A 374 -4.92 23.55 11.04
C LEU A 374 -5.98 23.97 12.08
N GLU A 375 -6.06 23.27 13.21
CA GLU A 375 -6.93 23.63 14.33
C GLU A 375 -6.59 25.03 14.86
N THR A 376 -5.31 25.32 15.09
CA THR A 376 -4.86 26.65 15.57
C THR A 376 -5.21 27.75 14.59
N THR A 377 -5.02 27.53 13.29
CA THR A 377 -5.33 28.51 12.24
C THR A 377 -6.83 28.71 12.05
N LEU A 378 -7.63 27.65 12.10
CA LEU A 378 -9.09 27.71 11.97
C LEU A 378 -9.78 28.19 13.24
N ALA A 379 -9.16 28.09 14.42
CA ALA A 379 -9.70 28.64 15.66
C ALA A 379 -9.89 30.16 15.61
N PHE A 380 -9.11 30.87 14.77
CA PHE A 380 -9.30 32.30 14.49
C PHE A 380 -10.47 32.60 13.53
N ALA A 381 -10.96 31.61 12.78
CA ALA A 381 -12.08 31.74 11.84
C ALA A 381 -13.43 31.29 12.43
N GLY A 382 -13.47 30.92 13.72
CA GLY A 382 -14.62 30.30 14.36
C GLY A 382 -14.63 28.78 14.20
N ARG A 383 -15.24 28.08 15.16
CA ARG A 383 -15.30 26.61 15.18
C ARG A 383 -16.13 26.11 13.98
N PRO A 384 -15.56 25.35 13.02
CA PRO A 384 -16.37 24.50 12.18
C PRO A 384 -16.72 23.26 13.02
N GLU A 385 -18.00 23.13 13.32
CA GLU A 385 -18.70 22.22 14.26
C GLU A 385 -18.08 20.83 14.53
#